data_AF-A0A2A5SJE2-F1
#
_entry.id   AF-A0A2A5SJE2-F1
#
_cell.length_a   1.000
_cell.length_b   1.000
_cell.length_c   1.000
_cell.angle_alpha   90.00
_cell.angle_beta   90.00
_cell.angle_gamma   90.00
#
_symmetry.space_group_name_H-M   'P 1'
#
loop_
_entity.id
_entity.type
_entity.pdbx_description
1 polymer ?
#
loop_
_entity_poly.entity_id
_entity_poly.type
_entity_poly.pdbx_seq_one_letter_code
_entity_poly.pdbx_strand_id
1 'polypeptide(L)'
;MQLFTTGQSYNDGKFSSKTYDDAFKAATTTPDVLEPAKVDEHYKAAETALYQGSYINPVDFQANPALMNLKITGLEFHSTGLAYDLKSAYVK
;
A
#
# COMPACT_ATOMS: atom_id res chain seq x y z
N MET A 1 -2.38 -0.58 -7.37
CA MET A 1 -3.85 -0.44 -7.33
C MET A 1 -4.19 0.97 -6.89
N GLN A 2 -5.16 1.64 -7.50
CA GLN A 2 -5.55 3.03 -7.16
C GLN A 2 -6.80 2.98 -6.28
N LEU A 3 -6.65 3.17 -4.96
CA LEU A 3 -7.74 3.01 -4.00
C LEU A 3 -8.60 4.27 -3.83
N PHE A 4 -8.00 5.45 -4.00
CA PHE A 4 -8.58 6.71 -3.51
C PHE A 4 -8.80 7.76 -4.60
N THR A 5 -8.32 7.53 -5.82
CA THR A 5 -8.48 8.47 -6.93
C THR A 5 -9.97 8.62 -7.27
N THR A 6 -10.41 9.84 -7.57
CA THR A 6 -11.81 10.12 -7.92
C THR A 6 -12.29 9.21 -9.06
N GLY A 7 -13.46 8.59 -8.87
CA GLY A 7 -14.08 7.72 -9.89
C GLY A 7 -13.50 6.30 -9.99
N GLN A 8 -12.47 5.95 -9.20
CA GLN A 8 -11.98 4.57 -9.14
C GLN A 8 -12.97 3.62 -8.47
N SER A 9 -13.00 2.37 -8.93
CA SER A 9 -13.92 1.34 -8.44
C SER A 9 -13.72 1.04 -6.95
N TYR A 10 -12.45 0.97 -6.50
CA TYR A 10 -12.07 0.68 -5.11
C TYR A 10 -12.17 1.88 -4.15
N ASN A 11 -12.57 3.06 -4.65
CA ASN A 11 -12.89 4.18 -3.77
C ASN A 11 -14.30 3.96 -3.20
N ASP A 12 -14.40 3.12 -2.16
CA ASP A 12 -15.67 2.71 -1.58
C ASP A 12 -16.36 3.82 -0.80
N GLY A 13 -15.60 4.79 -0.28
CA GLY A 13 -16.13 6.01 0.33
C GLY A 13 -16.70 7.02 -0.66
N LYS A 14 -16.45 6.82 -1.98
CA LYS A 14 -16.90 7.69 -3.09
C LYS A 14 -16.54 9.17 -2.91
N PHE A 15 -15.52 9.47 -2.11
CA PHE A 15 -15.07 10.85 -1.94
C PHE A 15 -14.33 11.33 -3.19
N SER A 16 -14.24 12.65 -3.35
CA SER A 16 -13.44 13.27 -4.40
C SER A 16 -12.58 14.36 -3.79
N SER A 17 -11.30 14.39 -4.18
CA SER A 17 -10.35 15.38 -3.72
C SER A 17 -9.38 15.73 -4.85
N LYS A 18 -9.51 16.94 -5.39
CA LYS A 18 -8.62 17.43 -6.44
C LYS A 18 -7.15 17.45 -5.97
N THR A 19 -6.91 17.85 -4.72
CA THR A 19 -5.57 17.88 -4.14
C THR A 19 -4.95 16.48 -4.07
N TYR A 20 -5.73 15.47 -3.66
CA TYR A 20 -5.27 14.08 -3.69
C TYR A 20 -4.99 13.61 -5.12
N ASP A 21 -5.93 13.83 -6.03
CA ASP A 21 -5.83 13.36 -7.41
C ASP A 21 -4.62 13.96 -8.14
N ASP A 22 -4.36 15.26 -7.97
CA ASP A 22 -3.23 15.95 -8.57
C ASP A 22 -1.89 15.41 -8.01
N ALA A 23 -1.77 15.29 -6.68
CA ALA A 23 -0.56 14.79 -6.04
C ALA A 23 -0.29 13.33 -6.42
N PHE A 24 -1.32 12.47 -6.38
CA PHE A 24 -1.18 11.08 -6.76
C PHE A 24 -0.82 10.92 -8.25
N LYS A 25 -1.37 11.76 -9.13
CA LYS A 25 -1.00 11.79 -10.54
C LYS A 25 0.46 12.20 -10.72
N ALA A 26 0.93 13.24 -10.02
CA ALA A 26 2.32 13.69 -10.09
C ALA A 26 3.29 12.60 -9.59
N ALA A 27 2.95 11.86 -8.54
CA ALA A 27 3.74 10.74 -8.04
C ALA A 27 3.85 9.55 -9.01
N THR A 28 2.88 9.39 -9.92
CA THR A 28 2.74 8.18 -10.75
C THR A 28 2.92 8.42 -12.25
N THR A 29 3.19 9.66 -12.68
CA THR A 29 3.33 10.03 -14.09
C THR A 29 4.57 10.87 -14.35
N THR A 30 5.00 10.91 -15.61
CA THR A 30 6.14 11.73 -16.03
C THR A 30 5.80 13.22 -15.98
N PRO A 31 6.79 14.09 -15.67
CA PRO A 31 8.21 13.77 -15.50
C PRO A 31 8.60 13.28 -14.09
N ASP A 32 7.83 13.62 -13.06
CA ASP A 32 8.27 13.53 -11.66
C ASP A 32 8.43 12.09 -11.15
N VAL A 33 7.73 11.12 -11.74
CA VAL A 33 7.91 9.68 -11.43
C VAL A 33 9.35 9.18 -11.64
N LEU A 34 10.16 9.90 -12.41
CA LEU A 34 11.57 9.57 -12.69
C LEU A 34 12.52 10.10 -11.62
N GLU A 35 12.04 10.89 -10.66
CA GLU A 35 12.82 11.52 -9.60
C GLU A 35 12.32 11.06 -8.21
N PRO A 36 13.02 10.12 -7.53
CA PRO A 36 12.53 9.53 -6.28
C PRO A 36 12.16 10.54 -5.19
N ALA A 37 12.92 11.62 -5.07
CA ALA A 37 12.64 12.68 -4.09
C ALA A 37 11.29 13.38 -4.35
N LYS A 38 10.93 13.59 -5.62
CA LYS A 38 9.63 14.17 -5.99
C LYS A 38 8.50 13.17 -5.79
N VAL A 39 8.73 11.90 -6.11
CA VAL A 39 7.75 10.84 -5.84
C VAL A 39 7.39 10.79 -4.35
N ASP A 40 8.40 10.85 -3.48
CA ASP A 40 8.20 10.89 -2.03
C ASP A 40 7.44 12.15 -1.57
N GLU A 41 7.78 13.31 -2.13
CA GLU A 41 7.07 14.57 -1.86
C GLU A 41 5.58 14.48 -2.23
N HIS A 42 5.30 13.98 -3.44
CA HIS A 42 3.94 13.85 -3.96
C HIS A 42 3.11 12.83 -3.18
N TYR A 43 3.70 11.70 -2.76
CA TYR A 43 2.99 10.74 -1.91
C TYR A 43 2.68 11.31 -0.51
N LYS A 44 3.60 12.10 0.08
CA LYS A 44 3.33 12.80 1.35
C LYS A 44 2.20 13.82 1.21
N ALA A 45 2.17 14.55 0.09
CA ALA A 45 1.08 15.49 -0.20
C ALA A 45 -0.26 14.77 -0.39
N ALA A 46 -0.27 13.63 -1.10
CA ALA A 46 -1.45 12.80 -1.27
C ALA A 46 -1.97 12.25 0.07
N GLU A 47 -1.09 11.69 0.91
CA GLU A 47 -1.46 11.20 2.24
C GLU A 47 -1.99 12.33 3.15
N THR A 48 -1.34 13.50 3.13
CA THR A 48 -1.79 14.67 3.89
C THR A 48 -3.21 15.09 3.48
N ALA A 49 -3.51 15.10 2.18
CA ALA A 49 -4.84 15.42 1.67
C ALA A 49 -5.91 14.41 2.14
N LEU A 50 -5.55 13.12 2.25
CA LEU A 50 -6.45 12.09 2.79
C LEU A 50 -6.84 12.38 4.24
N TYR A 51 -5.88 12.70 5.10
CA TYR A 51 -6.12 12.92 6.52
C TYR A 51 -6.77 14.28 6.81
N GLN A 52 -6.30 15.36 6.20
CA GLN A 52 -6.88 16.70 6.42
C GLN A 52 -8.32 16.78 5.90
N GLY A 53 -8.63 16.08 4.81
CA GLY A 53 -9.99 15.97 4.30
C GLY A 53 -10.88 15.01 5.08
N SER A 54 -10.33 14.28 6.07
CA SER A 54 -11.03 13.22 6.81
C SER A 54 -11.69 12.18 5.90
N TYR A 55 -11.07 11.91 4.74
CA TYR A 55 -11.60 10.96 3.75
C TYR A 55 -11.37 9.49 4.18
N ILE A 56 -10.34 9.27 5.00
CA ILE A 56 -10.07 8.02 5.69
C ILE A 56 -9.64 8.31 7.12
N ASN A 57 -9.92 7.37 8.02
CA ASN A 57 -9.38 7.35 9.37
C ASN A 57 -8.66 6.00 9.57
N PRO A 58 -7.33 5.95 9.44
CA PRO A 58 -6.58 4.71 9.69
C PRO A 58 -6.84 4.19 11.09
N VAL A 59 -7.01 2.87 11.22
CA VAL A 59 -7.31 2.21 12.49
C VAL A 59 -6.04 1.62 13.10
N ASP A 60 -5.28 0.85 12.31
CA ASP A 60 -4.09 0.14 12.77
C ASP A 60 -3.05 -0.07 11.65
N PHE A 61 -1.78 -0.24 12.05
CA PHE A 61 -0.75 -0.84 11.21
C PHE A 61 -0.57 -2.29 11.65
N GLN A 62 -1.14 -3.22 10.90
CA GLN A 62 -1.24 -4.61 11.31
C GLN A 62 0.11 -5.35 11.24
N ALA A 63 0.41 -6.07 12.31
CA ALA A 63 1.34 -7.20 12.29
C ALA A 63 0.52 -8.49 12.37
N ASN A 64 0.87 -9.50 11.56
CA ASN A 64 0.17 -10.77 11.48
C ASN A 64 1.01 -11.89 12.14
N PRO A 65 1.05 -11.99 13.48
CA PRO A 65 1.71 -13.10 14.13
C PRO A 65 0.97 -14.40 13.83
N ALA A 66 1.71 -15.44 13.43
CA ALA A 66 1.17 -16.76 13.20
C ALA A 66 2.01 -17.81 13.94
N LEU A 67 1.35 -18.83 14.50
CA LEU A 67 2.03 -19.98 15.10
C LEU A 67 2.46 -20.95 13.99
N MET A 68 3.71 -21.43 14.05
CA MET A 68 4.23 -22.46 13.15
C MET A 68 4.52 -23.74 13.92
N ASN A 69 4.12 -24.89 13.36
CA ASN A 69 4.49 -26.19 13.93
C ASN A 69 6.02 -26.34 13.90
N LEU A 70 6.61 -26.65 15.05
CA LEU A 70 8.07 -26.78 15.22
C LEU A 70 8.70 -27.88 14.34
N LYS A 71 7.90 -28.78 13.76
CA LYS A 71 8.36 -29.81 12.82
C LYS A 71 8.48 -29.30 11.37
N ILE A 72 7.93 -28.13 11.05
CA ILE A 72 8.04 -27.54 9.72
C ILE A 72 9.41 -26.91 9.56
N THR A 73 10.10 -27.26 8.48
CA THR A 73 11.41 -26.72 8.11
C THR A 73 11.34 -26.20 6.68
N GLY A 74 12.09 -25.15 6.35
CA GLY A 74 12.18 -24.62 4.98
C GLY A 74 10.98 -23.78 4.53
N LEU A 75 10.11 -23.33 5.44
CA LEU A 75 9.07 -22.35 5.13
C LEU A 75 9.70 -20.96 5.00
N GLU A 76 9.45 -20.28 3.88
CA GLU A 76 9.94 -18.92 3.63
C GLU A 76 8.77 -17.92 3.65
N PHE A 77 9.01 -16.76 4.25
CA PHE A 77 8.05 -15.66 4.34
C PHE A 77 8.56 -14.44 3.58
N HIS A 78 7.69 -13.81 2.80
CA HIS A 78 8.00 -12.59 2.06
C HIS A 78 7.06 -11.46 2.45
N SER A 79 7.59 -10.24 2.57
CA SER A 79 6.81 -9.04 2.93
C SER A 79 5.96 -8.49 1.78
N THR A 80 6.24 -8.92 0.54
CA THR A 80 5.51 -8.52 -0.67
C THR A 80 5.34 -9.72 -1.61
N GLY A 81 4.29 -9.71 -2.44
CA GLY A 81 4.02 -10.78 -3.40
C GLY A 81 3.43 -12.05 -2.75
N LEU A 82 4.03 -13.20 -3.03
CA LEU A 82 3.61 -14.48 -2.44
C LEU A 82 4.07 -14.52 -0.98
N ALA A 83 3.17 -14.29 -0.03
CA ALA A 83 3.53 -14.14 1.38
C ALA A 83 4.17 -15.39 2.00
N TYR A 84 3.83 -16.59 1.51
CA TYR A 84 4.35 -17.87 1.98
C TYR A 84 4.87 -18.68 0.78
N ASP A 85 6.16 -18.99 0.77
CA ASP A 85 6.73 -19.93 -0.19
C ASP A 85 6.86 -21.32 0.45
N LEU A 86 6.15 -22.29 -0.13
CA LEU A 86 6.08 -23.67 0.33
C LEU A 86 7.01 -24.61 -0.45
N LYS A 87 7.74 -24.12 -1.45
CA LYS A 87 8.54 -24.94 -2.37
C LYS A 87 9.63 -25.74 -1.66
N SER A 88 10.27 -25.14 -0.66
CA SER A 88 11.32 -25.74 0.18
C SER A 88 10.78 -26.29 1.50
N ALA A 89 9.48 -26.15 1.77
CA ALA A 89 8.87 -26.52 3.04
C ALA A 89 8.60 -28.02 3.15
N TYR A 90 8.95 -28.62 4.29
CA TYR A 90 8.65 -30.02 4.60
C TYR A 90 8.46 -30.24 6.11
N VAL A 91 7.87 -31.39 6.47
CA VAL A 91 7.72 -31.85 7.85
C VAL A 91 8.81 -32.88 8.14
N LYS A 92 9.56 -32.67 9.22
CA LYS A 92 10.56 -33.62 9.72
C LYS A 92 9.95 -34.89 10.31
#